data_AF-A0ABD2XTI1-F1
#
_entry.id   AF-A0ABD2XTI1-F1
#
_cell.length_a   1.000
_cell.length_b   1.000
_cell.length_c   1.000
_cell.angle_alpha   90.00
_cell.angle_beta   90.00
_cell.angle_gamma   90.00
#
_symmetry.space_group_name_H-M   'P 1'
#
loop_
_entity.id
_entity.type
_entity.pdbx_description
1 polymer ?
#
loop_
_entity_poly.entity_id
_entity_poly.type
_entity_poly.pdbx_seq_one_letter_code
_entity_poly.pdbx_strand_id
1 'polypeptide(L)'
;MEKLQVLCDNRLKKAPLEYITGEGDESRDVKSIRLSQTIFIPESQTEIKVVAIDTNLVACELTRHNAQKLGIDPTKLAVLHATLQDDGVIEVQQNLPGDDESTIDFESEQFDFIVSNPPCTPYSQLADWRKENKNIRDAGEDGLRVVRAILLNASTHLKVHGVLLLEIFAAQTKLVESIIEENYASQFKLNHVYVDLKSDKEILEIINRPE
;
A
#
# COMPACT_ATOMS: atom_id res chain seq x y z
N MET A 1 12.61 -16.01 -1.42
CA MET A 1 12.36 -15.81 -2.87
C MET A 1 11.11 -16.54 -3.31
N GLU A 2 11.08 -17.88 -3.35
CA GLU A 2 9.94 -18.65 -3.92
C GLU A 2 8.57 -18.37 -3.25
N LYS A 3 8.55 -18.20 -1.91
CA LYS A 3 7.32 -17.81 -1.19
C LYS A 3 6.82 -16.40 -1.53
N LEU A 4 7.72 -15.43 -1.74
CA LEU A 4 7.33 -14.04 -2.04
C LEU A 4 6.76 -13.93 -3.45
N GLN A 5 7.37 -14.59 -4.44
CA GLN A 5 6.83 -14.73 -5.78
C GLN A 5 5.38 -15.24 -5.76
N VAL A 6 5.10 -16.31 -5.03
CA VAL A 6 3.74 -16.89 -4.95
C VAL A 6 2.74 -15.89 -4.37
N LEU A 7 3.13 -15.08 -3.39
CA LEU A 7 2.26 -14.05 -2.80
C LEU A 7 1.99 -12.91 -3.78
N CYS A 8 3.03 -12.43 -4.46
CA CYS A 8 2.91 -11.39 -5.48
C CYS A 8 2.05 -11.88 -6.65
N ASP A 9 2.28 -13.09 -7.14
CA ASP A 9 1.45 -13.71 -8.18
C ASP A 9 -0.01 -13.83 -7.74
N ASN A 10 -0.26 -14.27 -6.51
CA ASN A 10 -1.61 -14.38 -5.97
C ASN A 10 -2.28 -13.01 -5.80
N ARG A 11 -1.49 -11.97 -5.46
CA ARG A 11 -1.98 -10.60 -5.37
C ARG A 11 -2.35 -10.04 -6.74
N LEU A 12 -1.52 -10.28 -7.76
CA LEU A 12 -1.76 -9.81 -9.12
C LEU A 12 -2.91 -10.55 -9.82
N LYS A 13 -3.03 -11.87 -9.61
CA LYS A 13 -4.14 -12.70 -10.14
C LYS A 13 -5.48 -12.38 -9.50
N LYS A 14 -5.49 -11.87 -8.27
CA LYS A 14 -6.70 -11.33 -7.66
C LYS A 14 -6.90 -9.97 -8.30
N ALA A 15 -7.97 -9.83 -9.08
CA ALA A 15 -8.40 -8.51 -9.53
C ALA A 15 -8.40 -7.55 -8.33
N PRO A 16 -8.00 -6.27 -8.48
CA PRO A 16 -8.37 -5.29 -7.48
C PRO A 16 -9.87 -5.44 -7.27
N LEU A 17 -10.32 -5.33 -6.02
CA LEU A 17 -11.74 -5.40 -5.65
C LEU A 17 -12.45 -4.12 -6.14
N GLU A 18 -12.26 -3.79 -7.41
CA GLU A 18 -12.79 -2.64 -8.14
C GLU A 18 -13.95 -3.04 -9.06
N TYR A 19 -14.34 -4.32 -9.15
CA TYR A 19 -15.49 -4.75 -9.95
C TYR A 19 -16.28 -5.91 -9.32
N ILE A 20 -17.35 -5.58 -8.58
CA ILE A 20 -18.64 -6.29 -8.62
C ILE A 20 -19.74 -5.25 -8.39
N THR A 21 -20.21 -4.60 -9.46
CA THR A 21 -21.59 -4.12 -9.51
C THR A 21 -22.39 -5.14 -10.30
N GLY A 22 -23.36 -5.75 -9.62
CA GLY A 22 -24.38 -6.63 -10.16
C GLY A 22 -25.50 -6.63 -9.13
N GLU A 23 -26.61 -6.01 -9.52
CA GLU A 23 -27.80 -5.64 -8.74
C GLU A 23 -28.27 -6.64 -7.67
N GLY A 24 -28.73 -6.10 -6.53
CA GLY A 24 -29.71 -6.77 -5.67
C GLY A 24 -29.47 -6.72 -4.16
N ASP A 25 -29.44 -5.54 -3.52
CA ASP A 25 -30.23 -5.28 -2.29
C ASP A 25 -30.25 -3.78 -1.97
N GLU A 26 -31.46 -3.21 -1.90
CA GLU A 26 -31.74 -1.80 -1.59
C GLU A 26 -31.62 -1.54 -0.09
N SER A 27 -30.42 -1.60 0.48
CA SER A 27 -30.10 -0.87 1.72
C SER A 27 -28.63 -1.02 2.10
N ARG A 28 -27.84 0.00 1.74
CA ARG A 28 -26.59 0.50 2.35
C ARG A 28 -25.68 1.01 1.23
N ASP A 29 -25.75 2.32 1.02
CA ASP A 29 -24.77 3.08 0.25
C ASP A 29 -23.38 2.93 0.91
N VAL A 30 -22.64 1.90 0.53
CA VAL A 30 -21.19 1.84 0.70
C VAL A 30 -20.58 1.86 -0.70
N LYS A 31 -20.43 3.07 -1.24
CA LYS A 31 -19.74 3.31 -2.50
C LYS A 31 -18.24 3.14 -2.26
N SER A 32 -17.69 2.09 -2.87
CA SER A 32 -16.27 1.69 -2.92
C SER A 32 -15.56 1.52 -1.57
N ILE A 33 -15.39 0.26 -1.16
CA ILE A 33 -14.42 -0.15 -0.15
C ILE A 33 -13.09 -0.39 -0.87
N ARG A 34 -12.08 0.44 -0.60
CA ARG A 34 -10.71 0.20 -1.05
C ARG A 34 -10.01 -0.62 0.03
N LEU A 35 -9.67 -1.86 -0.29
CA LEU A 35 -8.84 -2.74 0.54
C LEU A 35 -7.65 -3.20 -0.29
N SER A 36 -6.45 -2.88 0.16
CA SER A 36 -5.29 -3.70 -0.17
C SER A 36 -4.22 -3.51 0.89
N GLN A 37 -4.40 -4.18 2.02
CA GLN A 37 -3.28 -4.57 2.85
C GLN A 37 -3.23 -6.09 2.83
N THR A 38 -2.31 -6.64 2.04
CA THR A 38 -2.05 -8.08 2.04
C THR A 38 -1.31 -8.39 3.32
N ILE A 39 -2.02 -8.90 4.31
CA ILE A 39 -1.40 -9.43 5.53
C ILE A 39 -0.67 -10.72 5.15
N PHE A 40 0.65 -10.70 5.26
CA PHE A 40 1.46 -11.91 5.14
C PHE A 40 1.48 -12.64 6.49
N ILE A 41 1.13 -13.92 6.48
CA ILE A 41 1.26 -14.81 7.64
C ILE A 41 2.37 -15.82 7.30
N PRO A 42 3.62 -15.62 7.77
CA PRO A 42 4.60 -16.69 7.71
C PRO A 42 4.29 -17.76 8.75
N GLU A 43 4.29 -19.01 8.30
CA GLU A 43 4.38 -20.18 9.15
C GLU A 43 5.78 -20.28 9.77
N SER A 44 6.03 -19.58 10.87
CA SER A 44 6.94 -19.97 11.98
C SER A 44 7.21 -18.78 12.91
N GLN A 45 7.18 -19.04 14.21
CA GLN A 45 7.66 -18.27 15.39
C GLN A 45 8.48 -16.97 15.22
N THR A 46 8.00 -16.00 14.43
CA THR A 46 8.53 -14.63 14.41
C THR A 46 7.43 -13.67 14.85
N GLU A 47 7.74 -12.81 15.82
CA GLU A 47 6.86 -11.75 16.30
C GLU A 47 6.77 -10.66 15.22
N ILE A 48 5.78 -10.77 14.32
CA ILE A 48 5.48 -9.73 13.34
C ILE A 48 4.58 -8.69 13.99
N LYS A 49 4.97 -7.43 13.88
CA LYS A 49 4.13 -6.27 14.18
C LYS A 49 3.78 -5.57 12.88
N VAL A 50 2.54 -5.13 12.76
CA VAL A 50 1.99 -4.49 11.55
C VAL A 50 1.44 -3.14 11.94
N VAL A 51 1.82 -2.11 11.18
CA VAL A 51 1.21 -0.78 11.23
C VAL A 51 0.45 -0.57 9.93
N ALA A 52 -0.87 -0.51 10.05
CA ALA A 52 -1.78 -0.27 8.96
C ALA A 52 -2.19 1.20 8.94
N ILE A 53 -2.11 1.86 7.79
CA ILE A 53 -2.57 3.24 7.64
C ILE A 53 -3.64 3.35 6.55
N ASP A 54 -4.66 4.17 6.77
CA ASP A 54 -5.60 4.59 5.74
C ASP A 54 -6.16 6.00 6.02
N THR A 55 -6.50 6.72 4.96
CA THR A 55 -7.13 8.05 5.03
C THR A 55 -8.63 7.98 5.28
N ASN A 56 -9.24 6.81 5.14
CA ASN A 56 -10.64 6.57 5.39
C ASN A 56 -10.80 5.79 6.70
N LEU A 57 -11.40 6.43 7.71
CA LEU A 57 -11.66 5.81 9.00
C LEU A 57 -12.48 4.51 8.89
N VAL A 58 -13.43 4.43 7.96
CA VAL A 58 -14.23 3.20 7.75
C VAL A 58 -13.35 2.06 7.23
N ALA A 59 -12.35 2.35 6.39
CA ALA A 59 -11.39 1.35 5.93
C ALA A 59 -10.45 0.90 7.06
N CYS A 60 -10.09 1.81 7.97
CA CYS A 60 -9.35 1.47 9.19
C CYS A 60 -10.15 0.51 10.08
N GLU A 61 -11.43 0.81 10.34
CA GLU A 61 -12.32 -0.06 11.13
C GLU A 61 -12.52 -1.43 10.46
N LEU A 62 -12.70 -1.45 9.14
CA LEU A 62 -12.83 -2.70 8.39
C LEU A 62 -11.54 -3.54 8.45
N THR A 63 -10.37 -2.90 8.41
CA THR A 63 -9.08 -3.58 8.59
C THR A 63 -9.01 -4.27 9.95
N ARG A 64 -9.42 -3.60 11.03
CA ARG A 64 -9.50 -4.20 12.36
C ARG A 64 -10.48 -5.36 12.42
N HIS A 65 -11.68 -5.19 11.85
CA HIS A 65 -12.70 -6.24 11.82
C HIS A 65 -12.24 -7.48 11.05
N ASN A 66 -11.56 -7.29 9.93
CA ASN A 66 -10.98 -8.38 9.15
C ASN A 66 -9.87 -9.09 9.92
N ALA A 67 -9.01 -8.34 10.61
CA ALA A 67 -7.95 -8.91 11.44
C ALA A 67 -8.52 -9.78 12.58
N GLN A 68 -9.57 -9.30 13.27
CA GLN A 68 -10.28 -10.06 14.30
C GLN A 68 -10.90 -11.35 13.73
N LYS A 69 -11.58 -11.27 12.59
CA LYS A 69 -12.17 -12.45 11.92
C LYS A 69 -11.13 -13.49 11.51
N LEU A 70 -9.93 -13.05 11.17
CA LEU A 70 -8.81 -13.90 10.80
C LEU A 70 -8.01 -14.42 12.01
N GLY A 71 -8.40 -14.03 13.24
CA GLY A 71 -7.71 -14.43 14.46
C GLY A 71 -6.32 -13.83 14.61
N ILE A 72 -6.08 -12.66 14.01
CA ILE A 72 -4.82 -11.94 14.19
C ILE A 72 -4.80 -11.37 15.61
N ASP A 73 -3.68 -11.58 16.28
CA ASP A 73 -3.42 -11.05 17.61
C ASP A 73 -3.53 -9.51 17.59
N PRO A 74 -4.45 -8.90 18.35
CA PRO A 74 -4.68 -7.46 18.34
C PRO A 74 -3.48 -6.66 18.86
N THR A 75 -2.58 -7.28 19.63
CA THR A 75 -1.32 -6.64 20.09
C THR A 75 -0.27 -6.51 18.99
N LYS A 76 -0.46 -7.22 17.87
CA LYS A 76 0.44 -7.23 16.71
C LYS A 76 0.00 -6.31 15.58
N LEU A 77 -1.16 -5.67 15.69
CA LEU A 77 -1.72 -4.79 14.67
C LEU A 77 -2.09 -3.45 15.26
N ALA A 78 -1.43 -2.40 14.81
CA ALA A 78 -1.89 -1.03 14.99
C ALA A 78 -2.54 -0.53 13.70
N VAL A 79 -3.63 0.22 13.84
CA VAL A 79 -4.31 0.85 12.71
C VAL A 79 -4.39 2.35 12.95
N LEU A 80 -3.86 3.12 12.02
CA LEU A 80 -3.83 4.58 12.06
C LEU A 80 -4.75 5.14 10.98
N HIS A 81 -5.68 5.99 11.40
CA HIS A 81 -6.32 6.93 10.48
C HIS A 81 -5.30 8.04 10.24
N ALA A 82 -4.66 7.97 9.07
CA ALA A 82 -3.51 8.79 8.75
C ALA A 82 -3.47 9.11 7.25
N THR A 83 -2.85 10.24 6.91
CA THR A 83 -2.67 10.70 5.54
C THR A 83 -1.20 10.82 5.19
N LEU A 84 -0.80 10.19 4.08
CA LEU A 84 0.48 10.43 3.44
C LEU A 84 0.42 11.76 2.67
N GLN A 85 1.27 12.69 3.08
CA GLN A 85 1.46 13.98 2.44
C GLN A 85 2.48 13.89 1.29
N ASP A 86 2.48 14.88 0.39
CA ASP A 86 3.38 14.88 -0.78
C ASP A 86 4.87 14.92 -0.42
N ASP A 87 5.20 15.44 0.76
CA ASP A 87 6.54 15.48 1.33
C ASP A 87 6.93 14.20 2.09
N GLY A 88 6.12 13.14 1.96
CA GLY A 88 6.41 11.83 2.54
C GLY A 88 6.06 11.71 4.02
N VAL A 89 5.56 12.77 4.67
CA VAL A 89 5.16 12.73 6.08
C VAL A 89 3.83 11.99 6.24
N ILE A 90 3.72 11.17 7.29
CA ILE A 90 2.45 10.54 7.69
C ILE A 90 1.79 11.41 8.77
N GLU A 91 0.77 12.15 8.39
CA GLU A 91 -0.04 12.92 9.33
C GLU A 91 -1.08 12.00 9.96
N VAL A 92 -0.87 11.61 11.22
CA VAL A 92 -1.80 10.76 11.98
C VAL A 92 -2.93 11.61 12.56
N GLN A 93 -4.16 11.38 12.09
CA GLN A 93 -5.35 12.01 12.67
C GLN A 93 -5.86 11.25 13.90
N GLN A 94 -5.78 9.91 13.89
CA GLN A 94 -6.23 9.09 15.01
C GLN A 94 -5.49 7.75 15.04
N ASN A 95 -4.97 7.39 16.21
CA ASN A 95 -4.61 6.02 16.55
C ASN A 95 -5.90 5.27 16.90
N LEU A 96 -6.28 4.25 16.12
CA LEU A 96 -7.43 3.42 16.50
C LEU A 96 -6.93 2.45 17.59
N PRO A 97 -7.45 2.52 18.83
CA PRO A 97 -6.92 1.74 19.93
C PRO A 97 -7.07 0.24 19.64
N GLY A 98 -5.97 -0.50 19.72
CA GLY A 98 -6.01 -1.95 19.87
C GLY A 98 -6.50 -2.35 21.28
N ASP A 99 -6.61 -3.64 21.55
CA ASP A 99 -7.07 -4.14 22.86
C ASP A 99 -6.08 -3.79 24.00
N ASP A 100 -4.85 -3.39 23.68
CA ASP A 100 -3.79 -3.00 24.63
C ASP A 100 -3.69 -1.48 24.86
N GLU A 101 -4.59 -0.66 24.28
CA GLU A 101 -4.61 0.82 24.34
C GLU A 101 -3.29 1.54 23.94
N SER A 102 -2.26 0.81 23.50
CA SER A 102 -0.98 1.37 23.11
C SER A 102 -1.09 2.21 21.84
N THR A 103 -0.63 3.46 21.91
CA THR A 103 -0.49 4.36 20.75
C THR A 103 0.86 4.15 20.08
N ILE A 104 0.89 4.13 18.74
CA ILE A 104 2.15 4.12 17.98
C ILE A 104 2.51 5.55 17.57
N ASP A 105 3.77 5.92 17.81
CA ASP A 105 4.38 7.11 17.24
C ASP A 105 5.06 6.76 15.92
N PHE A 106 4.33 6.92 14.80
CA PHE A 106 4.78 6.50 13.47
C PHE A 106 6.14 7.09 13.09
N GLU A 107 6.40 8.35 13.47
CA GLU A 107 7.64 9.05 13.10
C GLU A 107 8.89 8.39 13.71
N SER A 108 8.73 7.70 14.83
CA SER A 108 9.82 6.97 15.51
C SER A 108 10.02 5.54 15.00
N GLU A 109 9.11 5.03 14.16
CA GLU A 109 9.12 3.64 13.72
C GLU A 109 9.98 3.42 12.47
N GLN A 110 10.58 2.24 12.40
CA GLN A 110 11.24 1.74 11.20
C GLN A 110 10.76 0.32 10.87
N PHE A 111 10.67 0.04 9.57
CA PHE A 111 10.07 -1.18 9.05
C PHE A 111 11.06 -2.02 8.27
N ASP A 112 10.96 -3.34 8.43
CA ASP A 112 11.65 -4.31 7.57
C ASP A 112 10.96 -4.40 6.20
N PHE A 113 9.65 -4.15 6.17
CA PHE A 113 8.84 -4.16 4.95
C PHE A 113 7.88 -2.97 4.93
N ILE A 114 7.82 -2.29 3.80
CA ILE A 114 6.73 -1.36 3.46
C ILE A 114 6.02 -1.94 2.25
N VAL A 115 4.68 -2.00 2.30
CA VAL A 115 3.87 -2.55 1.21
C VAL A 115 2.81 -1.54 0.83
N SER A 116 2.71 -1.20 -0.44
CA SER A 116 1.73 -0.22 -0.90
C SER A 116 1.16 -0.56 -2.27
N ASN A 117 -0.13 -0.26 -2.43
CA ASN A 117 -0.84 -0.26 -3.70
C ASN A 117 -1.53 1.10 -3.84
N PRO A 118 -0.76 2.14 -4.19
CA PRO A 118 -1.28 3.49 -4.29
C PRO A 118 -2.23 3.65 -5.49
N PRO A 119 -3.08 4.70 -5.51
CA PRO A 119 -3.67 5.14 -6.76
C PRO A 119 -2.56 5.61 -7.71
N CYS A 120 -2.43 4.96 -8.86
CA CYS A 120 -1.40 5.27 -9.86
C CYS A 120 -1.95 5.67 -11.24
N THR A 121 -3.25 5.87 -11.40
CA THR A 121 -3.83 6.14 -12.72
C THR A 121 -3.49 7.56 -13.17
N PRO A 122 -2.87 7.76 -14.35
CA PRO A 122 -2.53 9.10 -14.85
C PRO A 122 -3.76 9.99 -15.01
N TYR A 123 -3.61 11.30 -14.73
CA TYR A 123 -4.70 12.26 -14.82
C TYR A 123 -5.46 12.23 -16.15
N SER A 124 -4.73 12.06 -17.26
CA SER A 124 -5.29 12.00 -18.62
C SER A 124 -6.26 10.83 -18.83
N GLN A 125 -6.10 9.73 -18.07
CA GLN A 125 -6.95 8.54 -18.15
C GLN A 125 -8.13 8.60 -17.17
N LEU A 126 -8.16 9.58 -16.26
CA LEU A 126 -9.22 9.75 -15.25
C LEU A 126 -10.47 10.46 -15.78
N ALA A 127 -10.43 11.04 -16.99
CA ALA A 127 -11.50 11.90 -17.50
C ALA A 127 -12.86 11.19 -17.61
N ASP A 128 -12.88 9.94 -18.06
CA ASP A 128 -14.12 9.15 -18.14
C ASP A 128 -14.50 8.58 -16.78
N TRP A 129 -13.52 8.16 -15.97
CA TRP A 129 -13.77 7.57 -14.67
C TRP A 129 -14.32 8.58 -13.65
N ARG A 130 -13.94 9.86 -13.74
CA ARG A 130 -14.47 10.93 -12.88
C ARG A 130 -15.94 11.25 -13.13
N LYS A 131 -16.45 10.97 -14.34
CA LYS A 131 -17.88 11.14 -14.65
C LYS A 131 -18.74 10.21 -13.78
N GLU A 132 -18.22 9.01 -13.50
CA GLU A 132 -18.89 7.97 -12.73
C GLU A 132 -18.45 7.96 -11.25
N ASN A 133 -17.23 8.44 -10.94
CA ASN A 133 -16.63 8.40 -9.61
C ASN A 133 -16.02 9.75 -9.23
N LYS A 134 -16.80 10.60 -8.54
CA LYS A 134 -16.41 11.96 -8.15
C LYS A 134 -15.24 12.05 -7.16
N ASN A 135 -14.84 10.93 -6.54
CA ASN A 135 -13.85 10.89 -5.46
C ASN A 135 -12.50 10.30 -5.90
N ILE A 136 -12.21 10.18 -7.20
CA ILE A 136 -10.93 9.64 -7.64
C ILE A 136 -9.80 10.60 -7.27
N ARG A 137 -8.89 10.11 -6.43
CA ARG A 137 -7.67 10.82 -6.06
C ARG A 137 -6.80 11.08 -7.29
N ASP A 138 -6.42 12.34 -7.43
CA ASP A 138 -5.50 12.79 -8.46
C ASP A 138 -4.09 12.27 -8.15
N ALA A 139 -3.57 11.39 -9.03
CA ALA A 139 -2.23 10.86 -8.93
C ALA A 139 -1.19 11.68 -9.72
N GLY A 140 -1.56 12.87 -10.20
CA GLY A 140 -0.69 13.74 -11.02
C GLY A 140 -0.74 13.39 -12.51
N GLU A 141 -0.04 14.19 -13.32
CA GLU A 141 -0.05 14.08 -14.79
C GLU A 141 0.41 12.69 -15.28
N ASP A 142 1.45 12.16 -14.66
CA ASP A 142 2.03 10.84 -14.95
C ASP A 142 1.48 9.70 -14.07
N GLY A 143 0.60 10.03 -13.11
CA GLY A 143 0.03 9.08 -12.16
C GLY A 143 0.96 8.67 -11.02
N LEU A 144 2.11 9.33 -10.81
CA LEU A 144 3.11 8.92 -9.82
C LEU A 144 3.25 9.85 -8.62
N ARG A 145 2.37 10.84 -8.43
CA ARG A 145 2.42 11.76 -7.26
C ARG A 145 2.50 11.01 -5.93
N VAL A 146 1.61 10.05 -5.71
CA VAL A 146 1.58 9.26 -4.47
C VAL A 146 2.78 8.30 -4.39
N VAL A 147 3.24 7.77 -5.53
CA VAL A 147 4.45 6.94 -5.57
C VAL A 147 5.68 7.71 -5.11
N ARG A 148 5.84 8.98 -5.54
CA ARG A 148 6.93 9.85 -5.07
C ARG A 148 6.88 10.06 -3.55
N ALA A 149 5.70 10.34 -3.01
CA ALA A 149 5.51 10.47 -1.56
C ALA A 149 5.85 9.18 -0.80
N ILE A 150 5.50 8.00 -1.36
CA ILE A 150 5.84 6.70 -0.76
C ILE A 150 7.36 6.47 -0.78
N LEU A 151 8.04 6.78 -1.89
CA LEU A 151 9.50 6.67 -1.97
C LEU A 151 10.19 7.56 -0.94
N LEU A 152 9.68 8.79 -0.74
CA LEU A 152 10.19 9.70 0.27
C LEU A 152 9.94 9.18 1.69
N ASN A 153 8.75 8.69 1.99
CA ASN A 153 8.46 8.07 3.30
C ASN A 153 9.36 6.83 3.56
N ALA A 154 9.47 5.95 2.56
CA ALA A 154 10.32 4.77 2.65
C ALA A 154 11.80 5.15 2.86
N SER A 155 12.26 6.28 2.32
CA SER A 155 13.65 6.73 2.50
C SER A 155 13.99 7.02 3.97
N THR A 156 12.97 7.33 4.79
CA THR A 156 13.13 7.65 6.21
C THR A 156 12.82 6.44 7.11
N HIS A 157 11.82 5.64 6.75
CA HIS A 157 11.25 4.61 7.62
C HIS A 157 11.63 3.17 7.24
N LEU A 158 12.22 2.94 6.07
CA LEU A 158 12.66 1.60 5.69
C LEU A 158 14.04 1.32 6.31
N LYS A 159 14.18 0.23 7.08
CA LYS A 159 15.47 -0.17 7.64
C LYS A 159 16.49 -0.45 6.54
N VAL A 160 17.78 -0.43 6.87
CA VAL A 160 18.83 -0.96 5.99
C VAL A 160 18.51 -2.42 5.66
N HIS A 161 18.60 -2.80 4.38
CA HIS A 161 18.15 -4.08 3.82
C HIS A 161 16.63 -4.31 3.85
N GLY A 162 15.84 -3.34 4.29
CA GLY A 162 14.39 -3.38 4.22
C GLY A 162 13.88 -3.36 2.77
N VAL A 163 12.64 -3.82 2.59
CA VAL A 163 12.02 -3.99 1.28
C VAL A 163 10.75 -3.17 1.15
N LEU A 164 10.66 -2.37 0.08
CA LEU A 164 9.43 -1.75 -0.38
C LEU A 164 8.82 -2.62 -1.50
N LEU A 165 7.58 -3.07 -1.31
CA LEU A 165 6.76 -3.71 -2.32
C LEU A 165 5.70 -2.73 -2.81
N LEU A 166 5.79 -2.34 -4.07
CA LEU A 166 4.97 -1.27 -4.64
C LEU A 166 4.20 -1.75 -5.87
N GLU A 167 2.87 -1.84 -5.78
CA GLU A 167 1.99 -2.14 -6.91
C GLU A 167 1.81 -0.88 -7.78
N ILE A 168 2.11 -0.97 -9.07
CA ILE A 168 1.98 0.11 -10.07
C ILE A 168 1.42 -0.44 -11.40
N PHE A 169 1.12 0.44 -12.36
CA PHE A 169 0.89 0.01 -13.74
C PHE A 169 2.21 -0.32 -14.44
N ALA A 170 2.23 -1.38 -15.25
CA ALA A 170 3.42 -1.83 -15.99
C ALA A 170 4.04 -0.70 -16.85
N ALA A 171 3.20 0.16 -17.43
CA ALA A 171 3.64 1.30 -18.23
C ALA A 171 4.46 2.34 -17.42
N GLN A 172 4.38 2.31 -16.09
CA GLN A 172 5.06 3.26 -15.20
C GLN A 172 6.39 2.74 -14.66
N THR A 173 6.70 1.45 -14.83
CA THR A 173 7.92 0.82 -14.27
C THR A 173 9.18 1.57 -14.65
N LYS A 174 9.34 1.93 -15.93
CA LYS A 174 10.51 2.70 -16.41
C LYS A 174 10.63 4.09 -15.79
N LEU A 175 9.51 4.75 -15.54
CA LEU A 175 9.51 6.08 -14.93
C LEU A 175 9.85 5.99 -13.44
N VAL A 176 9.37 4.97 -12.73
CA VAL A 176 9.74 4.72 -11.33
C VAL A 176 11.23 4.36 -11.20
N GLU A 177 11.77 3.55 -12.12
CA GLU A 177 13.21 3.28 -12.22
C GLU A 177 14.02 4.58 -12.34
N SER A 178 13.66 5.47 -13.29
CA SER A 178 14.35 6.76 -13.44
C SER A 178 14.25 7.63 -12.19
N ILE A 179 13.10 7.68 -11.52
CA ILE A 179 12.95 8.43 -10.26
C ILE A 179 13.93 7.90 -9.19
N ILE A 180 14.06 6.57 -9.07
CA ILE A 180 15.00 5.95 -8.15
C ILE A 180 16.44 6.30 -8.52
N GLU A 181 16.82 6.19 -9.79
CA GLU A 181 18.17 6.48 -10.27
C GLU A 181 18.57 7.96 -10.09
N GLU A 182 17.64 8.88 -10.31
CA GLU A 182 17.90 10.31 -10.22
C GLU A 182 17.95 10.83 -8.78
N ASN A 183 17.11 10.28 -7.89
CA ASN A 183 16.88 10.88 -6.56
C ASN A 183 17.33 9.98 -5.40
N TYR A 184 17.44 8.68 -5.61
CA TYR A 184 17.65 7.69 -4.55
C TYR A 184 18.72 6.65 -4.88
N ALA A 185 19.57 6.84 -5.89
CA ALA A 185 20.50 5.81 -6.37
C ALA A 185 21.50 5.28 -5.33
N SER A 186 21.85 6.10 -4.33
CA SER A 186 22.69 5.70 -3.20
C SER A 186 21.96 4.80 -2.21
N GLN A 187 20.65 4.98 -2.08
CA GLN A 187 19.84 4.34 -1.04
C GLN A 187 19.01 3.17 -1.57
N PHE A 188 18.37 3.31 -2.73
CA PHE A 188 17.45 2.32 -3.26
C PHE A 188 17.99 1.55 -4.46
N LYS A 189 17.52 0.32 -4.59
CA LYS A 189 17.73 -0.54 -5.75
C LYS A 189 16.43 -1.22 -6.12
N LEU A 190 16.01 -1.10 -7.38
CA LEU A 190 15.04 -2.04 -7.93
C LEU A 190 15.68 -3.43 -7.99
N ASN A 191 15.19 -4.34 -7.16
CA ASN A 191 15.71 -5.71 -7.07
C ASN A 191 14.95 -6.67 -7.97
N HIS A 192 13.62 -6.53 -8.04
CA HIS A 192 12.78 -7.38 -8.87
C HIS A 192 11.49 -6.66 -9.29
N VAL A 193 10.87 -7.17 -10.35
CA VAL A 193 9.57 -6.77 -10.87
C VAL A 193 8.75 -8.06 -11.01
N TYR A 194 7.67 -8.15 -10.24
CA TYR A 194 6.71 -9.24 -10.31
C TYR A 194 5.62 -8.86 -11.30
N VAL A 195 5.43 -9.69 -12.33
CA VAL A 195 4.52 -9.42 -13.46
C VAL A 195 3.45 -10.49 -13.52
N ASP A 196 2.20 -10.09 -13.77
CA ASP A 196 1.14 -10.98 -14.23
C ASP A 196 0.84 -10.67 -15.69
N LEU A 197 1.11 -11.62 -16.59
CA LEU A 197 0.91 -11.47 -18.04
C LEU A 197 -0.55 -11.20 -18.45
N LYS A 198 -1.50 -11.33 -17.51
CA LYS A 198 -2.93 -11.05 -17.73
C LYS A 198 -3.38 -9.71 -17.14
N SER A 199 -2.49 -8.99 -16.44
CA SER A 199 -2.77 -7.74 -15.75
C SER A 199 -1.89 -6.62 -16.31
N ASP A 200 -2.43 -5.41 -16.37
CA ASP A 200 -1.64 -4.21 -16.68
C ASP A 200 -0.87 -3.69 -15.45
N LYS A 201 -0.86 -4.45 -14.35
CA LYS A 201 -0.20 -4.11 -13.09
C LYS A 201 0.98 -5.01 -12.79
N GLU A 202 1.97 -4.43 -12.11
CA GLU A 202 3.19 -5.09 -11.66
C GLU A 202 3.46 -4.71 -10.20
N ILE A 203 4.23 -5.54 -9.48
CA ILE A 203 4.75 -5.19 -8.15
C ILE A 203 6.26 -5.01 -8.25
N LEU A 204 6.75 -3.83 -7.91
CA LEU A 204 8.18 -3.55 -7.79
C LEU A 204 8.68 -3.96 -6.41
N GLU A 205 9.80 -4.67 -6.38
CA GLU A 205 10.58 -4.94 -5.17
C GLU A 205 11.78 -4.02 -5.13
N ILE A 206 11.75 -3.05 -4.20
CA ILE A 206 12.80 -2.06 -4.03
C ILE A 206 13.49 -2.32 -2.69
N ILE A 207 14.82 -2.48 -2.70
CA ILE A 207 15.61 -2.75 -1.51
C ILE A 207 16.33 -1.48 -1.06
N ASN A 208 16.32 -1.21 0.25
CA ASN A 208 17.17 -0.22 0.89
C ASN A 208 18.59 -0.78 1.07
N ARG A 209 19.58 -0.20 0.40
CA ARG A 209 20.99 -0.61 0.47
C ARG A 209 21.63 -0.13 1.76
N PRO A 210 22.62 -0.88 2.30
CA PRO A 210 23.61 -0.27 3.18
C PRO A 210 24.46 0.68 2.32
N GLU A 211 24.73 1.88 2.85
CA GLU A 211 25.70 2.82 2.27
C GLU A 211 27.06 2.16 1.97
#